data_AF-A0A0Q8HAJ4-F1
#
_entry.id   AF-A0A0Q8HAJ4-F1
#
_cell.length_a   1.000
_cell.length_b   1.000
_cell.length_c   1.000
_cell.angle_alpha   90.00
_cell.angle_beta   90.00
_cell.angle_gamma   90.00
#
_symmetry.space_group_name_H-M   'P 1'
#
loop_
_entity.id
_entity.type
_entity.pdbx_description
1 polymer ?
#
loop_
_entity_poly.entity_id
_entity_poly.type
_entity_poly.pdbx_seq_one_letter_code
_entity_poly.pdbx_strand_id
1 'polypeptide(L)'
;MGKKEVRDLEDTLAAVAGMLPMPDGEDKLHFHSEGYPGLLWFYEKAKADIAKLGMTEAVEHAIRECMVLVKQGEREAARDLLFAACGELREKSGTFAEMRKMYEAPTRH
;
A
#
# COMPACT_ATOMS: atom_id res chain seq x y z
N MET A 1 -0.05 -17.67 -5.91
CA MET A 1 -1.18 -16.72 -6.06
C MET A 1 -0.87 -15.35 -5.42
N GLY A 2 -0.27 -15.24 -4.22
CA GLY A 2 -0.15 -13.95 -3.50
C GLY A 2 0.73 -12.79 -4.00
N LYS A 3 1.58 -12.95 -5.04
CA LYS A 3 2.44 -11.83 -5.51
C LYS A 3 1.66 -10.75 -6.25
N LYS A 4 0.56 -11.13 -6.90
CA LYS A 4 -0.26 -10.19 -7.66
C LYS A 4 -1.05 -9.28 -6.71
N GLU A 5 -1.65 -9.84 -5.68
CA GLU A 5 -2.51 -9.09 -4.75
C GLU A 5 -1.73 -8.06 -3.94
N VAL A 6 -0.52 -8.41 -3.46
CA VAL A 6 0.36 -7.44 -2.77
C VAL A 6 0.79 -6.31 -3.71
N ARG A 7 1.14 -6.64 -4.96
CA ARG A 7 1.55 -5.64 -5.96
C ARG A 7 0.39 -4.72 -6.37
N ASP A 8 -0.80 -5.28 -6.54
CA ASP A 8 -2.01 -4.51 -6.81
C ASP A 8 -2.30 -3.53 -5.65
N LEU A 9 -2.03 -3.94 -4.40
CA LEU A 9 -2.14 -3.06 -3.23
C LEU A 9 -1.06 -1.97 -3.21
N GLU A 10 0.21 -2.29 -3.51
CA GLU A 10 1.29 -1.30 -3.64
C GLU A 10 0.95 -0.23 -4.70
N ASP A 11 0.51 -0.67 -5.87
CA ASP A 11 0.12 0.23 -6.97
C ASP A 11 -1.07 1.10 -6.57
N THR A 12 -2.03 0.53 -5.83
CA THR A 12 -3.19 1.28 -5.29
C THR A 12 -2.78 2.30 -4.24
N LEU A 13 -1.90 1.95 -3.29
CA LEU A 13 -1.37 2.87 -2.29
C LEU A 13 -0.71 4.09 -2.95
N ALA A 14 0.16 3.85 -3.94
CA ALA A 14 0.82 4.91 -4.69
C ALA A 14 -0.16 5.75 -5.52
N ALA A 15 -1.14 5.13 -6.18
CA ALA A 15 -2.16 5.84 -6.96
C ALA A 15 -3.02 6.74 -6.07
N VAL A 16 -3.49 6.23 -4.93
CA VAL A 16 -4.31 6.97 -3.97
C VAL A 16 -3.52 8.11 -3.33
N ALA A 17 -2.25 7.89 -3.01
CA ALA A 17 -1.35 8.97 -2.55
C ALA A 17 -1.21 10.08 -3.59
N GLY A 18 -1.18 9.73 -4.88
CA GLY A 18 -1.17 10.68 -6.00
C GLY A 18 -2.52 11.36 -6.32
N MET A 19 -3.62 10.89 -5.71
CA MET A 19 -4.94 11.55 -5.79
C MET A 19 -5.14 12.62 -4.71
N LEU A 20 -4.31 12.61 -3.66
CA LEU A 20 -4.33 13.65 -2.64
C LEU A 20 -3.66 14.91 -3.21
N PRO A 21 -4.26 16.10 -3.01
CA PRO A 21 -3.79 17.33 -3.63
C PRO A 21 -2.38 17.67 -3.18
N MET A 22 -1.62 18.15 -4.15
CA MET A 22 -0.34 18.80 -3.94
C MET A 22 -0.55 20.31 -3.71
N PRO A 23 0.41 21.03 -3.10
CA PRO A 23 0.28 22.45 -2.77
C PRO A 23 0.02 23.38 -3.98
N ASP A 24 0.13 22.88 -5.21
CA ASP A 24 -0.12 23.56 -6.48
C ASP A 24 -1.57 23.45 -7.00
N GLY A 25 -2.47 22.74 -6.30
CA GLY A 25 -3.90 23.09 -6.30
C GLY A 25 -4.83 22.48 -7.36
N GLU A 26 -4.47 21.36 -8.01
CA GLU A 26 -5.49 20.54 -8.69
C GLU A 26 -5.97 19.42 -7.77
N ASP A 27 -7.05 19.70 -7.04
CA ASP A 27 -7.76 18.73 -6.21
C ASP A 27 -8.44 17.70 -7.14
N LYS A 28 -7.76 16.58 -7.41
CA LYS A 28 -8.32 15.42 -8.12
C LYS A 28 -9.30 14.72 -7.16
N LEU A 29 -10.47 15.32 -6.98
CA LEU A 29 -11.51 14.98 -5.99
C LEU A 29 -12.23 13.63 -6.23
N HIS A 30 -11.46 12.56 -6.43
CA HIS A 30 -11.94 11.19 -6.54
C HIS A 30 -11.45 10.32 -5.37
N PHE A 31 -10.65 10.86 -4.44
CA PHE A 31 -10.16 10.12 -3.29
C PHE A 31 -11.30 9.50 -2.47
N HIS A 32 -12.34 10.27 -2.14
CA HIS A 32 -13.45 9.77 -1.30
C HIS A 32 -14.38 8.79 -2.03
N SER A 33 -14.58 8.95 -3.34
CA SER A 33 -15.52 8.15 -4.12
C SER A 33 -14.89 6.91 -4.75
N GLU A 34 -13.60 6.95 -5.05
CA GLU A 34 -12.90 5.90 -5.83
C GLU A 34 -11.61 5.45 -5.13
N GLY A 35 -10.75 6.39 -4.73
CA GLY A 35 -9.44 6.07 -4.16
C GLY A 35 -9.51 5.26 -2.86
N TYR A 36 -10.18 5.79 -1.85
CA TYR A 36 -10.30 5.16 -0.53
C TYR A 36 -11.11 3.85 -0.57
N PRO A 37 -12.26 3.76 -1.27
CA PRO A 37 -12.95 2.48 -1.47
C PRO A 37 -12.08 1.43 -2.20
N GLY A 38 -11.35 1.85 -3.22
CA GLY A 38 -10.41 0.98 -3.94
C GLY A 38 -9.31 0.46 -3.03
N LEU A 39 -8.73 1.33 -2.20
CA LEU A 39 -7.69 0.98 -1.24
C LEU A 39 -8.15 -0.10 -0.24
N LEU A 40 -9.35 0.06 0.33
CA LEU A 40 -9.94 -0.94 1.22
C LEU A 40 -10.16 -2.28 0.51
N TRP A 41 -10.65 -2.25 -0.73
CA TRP A 41 -10.92 -3.46 -1.51
C TRP A 41 -9.64 -4.25 -1.82
N PHE A 42 -8.59 -3.57 -2.29
CA PHE A 42 -7.29 -4.22 -2.56
C PHE A 42 -6.61 -4.68 -1.29
N TYR A 43 -6.76 -3.94 -0.18
CA TYR A 43 -6.25 -4.37 1.12
C TYR A 43 -6.89 -5.69 1.56
N GLU A 44 -8.22 -5.80 1.51
CA GLU A 44 -8.91 -7.04 1.89
C GLU A 44 -8.51 -8.24 1.01
N LYS A 45 -8.25 -8.02 -0.28
CA LYS A 45 -7.71 -9.07 -1.16
C LYS A 45 -6.29 -9.49 -0.80
N ALA A 46 -5.43 -8.54 -0.47
CA ALA A 46 -4.02 -8.80 -0.14
C ALA A 46 -3.82 -9.23 1.31
N LYS A 47 -4.83 -9.09 2.18
CA LYS A 47 -4.75 -9.24 3.65
C LYS A 47 -4.00 -10.49 4.12
N ALA A 48 -4.29 -11.64 3.51
CA ALA A 48 -3.63 -12.90 3.86
C ALA A 48 -2.13 -12.91 3.52
N ASP A 49 -1.72 -12.25 2.43
CA ASP A 49 -0.33 -12.14 2.04
C ASP A 49 0.40 -11.03 2.80
N ILE A 50 -0.28 -9.92 3.10
CA ILE A 50 0.23 -8.87 4.00
C ILE A 50 0.50 -9.43 5.41
N ALA A 51 -0.37 -10.33 5.89
CA ALA A 51 -0.16 -11.02 7.16
C ALA A 51 1.10 -11.89 7.16
N LYS A 52 1.39 -12.60 6.05
CA LYS A 52 2.63 -13.39 5.92
C LYS A 52 3.89 -12.52 5.90
N LEU A 53 3.76 -11.27 5.45
CA LEU A 53 4.83 -10.28 5.46
C LEU A 53 4.98 -9.59 6.83
N GLY A 54 4.08 -9.83 7.79
CA GLY A 54 4.07 -9.19 9.10
C GLY A 54 3.72 -7.69 9.04
N MET A 55 3.00 -7.26 8.00
CA MET A 55 2.73 -5.85 7.70
C MET A 55 1.27 -5.42 7.98
N THR A 56 0.43 -6.31 8.51
CA THR A 56 -1.01 -6.06 8.69
C THR A 56 -1.29 -4.78 9.47
N GLU A 57 -0.66 -4.62 10.64
CA GLU A 57 -0.91 -3.44 11.50
C GLU A 57 -0.45 -2.14 10.85
N ALA A 58 0.74 -2.13 10.22
CA ALA A 58 1.30 -0.97 9.56
C ALA A 58 0.40 -0.50 8.39
N VAL A 59 -0.07 -1.44 7.57
CA VAL A 59 -0.95 -1.13 6.43
C VAL A 59 -2.34 -0.70 6.91
N GLU A 60 -2.93 -1.36 7.91
CA GLU A 60 -4.23 -0.94 8.46
C GLU A 60 -4.17 0.44 9.10
N HIS A 61 -3.09 0.72 9.83
CA HIS A 61 -2.87 2.03 10.42
C HIS A 61 -2.76 3.10 9.33
N ALA A 62 -1.93 2.88 8.31
CA ALA A 62 -1.76 3.82 7.20
C ALA A 62 -3.09 4.12 6.48
N ILE A 63 -3.89 3.10 6.19
CA ILE A 63 -5.20 3.27 5.54
C ILE A 63 -6.16 4.07 6.43
N ARG A 64 -6.29 3.71 7.71
CA ARG A 64 -7.23 4.39 8.63
C ARG A 64 -6.84 5.83 8.89
N GLU A 65 -5.56 6.06 9.18
CA GLU A 65 -5.04 7.37 9.53
C GLU A 65 -5.02 8.30 8.32
N CYS A 66 -4.79 7.77 7.10
CA CYS A 66 -4.94 8.54 5.88
C CYS A 66 -6.32 9.21 5.78
N MET A 67 -7.41 8.49 6.08
CA MET A 67 -8.75 9.08 6.03
C MET A 67 -8.97 10.13 7.11
N VAL A 68 -8.38 9.96 8.29
CA VAL A 68 -8.43 10.93 9.39
C VAL A 68 -7.74 12.23 8.96
N LEU A 69 -6.51 12.14 8.48
CA LEU A 69 -5.69 13.27 8.03
C LEU A 69 -6.35 14.02 6.88
N VAL A 70 -6.93 13.30 5.90
CA VAL A 70 -7.68 13.93 4.79
C VAL A 70 -8.87 14.73 5.30
N LYS A 71 -9.63 14.20 6.27
CA LYS A 71 -10.76 14.91 6.89
C LYS A 71 -10.34 16.14 7.70
N GLN A 72 -9.13 16.11 8.28
CA GLN A 72 -8.55 17.23 9.03
C GLN A 72 -7.93 18.30 8.12
N GLY A 73 -7.84 18.04 6.81
CA GLY A 73 -7.18 18.93 5.85
C GLY A 73 -5.67 18.71 5.74
N GLU A 74 -5.11 17.74 6.46
CA GLU A 74 -3.69 17.38 6.46
C GLU A 74 -3.35 16.42 5.31
N ARG A 75 -3.66 16.84 4.08
CA ARG A 75 -3.60 15.97 2.90
C ARG A 75 -2.16 15.59 2.50
N GLU A 76 -1.19 16.45 2.76
CA GLU A 76 0.23 16.15 2.58
C GLU A 76 0.70 15.05 3.55
N ALA A 77 0.34 15.15 4.83
CA ALA A 77 0.66 14.12 5.81
C ALA A 77 0.00 12.78 5.46
N ALA A 78 -1.25 12.80 4.98
CA ALA A 78 -1.94 11.60 4.50
C ALA A 78 -1.21 10.96 3.31
N ARG A 79 -0.71 11.78 2.37
CA ARG A 79 0.04 11.33 1.21
C ARG A 79 1.38 10.69 1.61
N ASP A 80 2.14 11.35 2.48
CA ASP A 80 3.43 10.87 2.94
C ASP A 80 3.28 9.53 3.68
N LEU A 81 2.22 9.40 4.49
CA LEU A 81 1.91 8.16 5.18
C LEU A 81 1.63 7.00 4.21
N LEU A 82 0.84 7.22 3.15
CA LEU A 82 0.57 6.19 2.15
C LEU A 82 1.83 5.81 1.35
N PHE A 83 2.70 6.77 1.03
CA PHE A 83 3.97 6.48 0.36
C PHE A 83 4.94 5.70 1.26
N ALA A 84 5.01 6.05 2.54
CA ALA A 84 5.83 5.31 3.51
C ALA A 84 5.36 3.84 3.61
N ALA A 85 4.06 3.62 3.80
CA ALA A 85 3.48 2.28 3.86
C ALA A 85 3.71 1.49 2.55
N CYS A 86 3.59 2.15 1.39
CA CYS A 86 3.92 1.55 0.10
C CYS A 86 5.41 1.16 -0.01
N GLY A 87 6.31 2.02 0.45
CA GLY A 87 7.75 1.79 0.45
C GLY A 87 8.15 0.59 1.32
N GLU A 88 7.66 0.56 2.56
CA GLU A 88 7.89 -0.55 3.49
C GLU A 88 7.32 -1.87 2.96
N LEU A 89 6.10 -1.83 2.39
CA LEU A 89 5.49 -3.01 1.81
C LEU A 89 6.30 -3.56 0.64
N ARG A 90 6.78 -2.69 -0.25
CA ARG A 90 7.62 -3.07 -1.39
C ARG A 90 8.97 -3.64 -0.97
N GLU A 91 9.59 -3.07 0.05
CA GLU A 91 10.84 -3.60 0.61
C GLU A 91 10.64 -5.02 1.16
N LYS A 92 9.59 -5.22 1.96
CA LYS A 92 9.27 -6.54 2.55
C LYS A 92 8.88 -7.56 1.49
N SER A 93 8.04 -7.18 0.53
CA SER A 93 7.57 -8.06 -0.54
C SER A 93 8.71 -8.48 -1.48
N GLY A 94 9.62 -7.55 -1.80
CA GLY A 94 10.86 -7.79 -2.55
C GLY A 94 11.81 -8.74 -1.82
N THR A 95 12.11 -8.45 -0.56
CA THR A 95 12.99 -9.29 0.28
C THR A 95 12.46 -10.72 0.38
N PHE A 96 11.14 -10.90 0.58
CA PHE A 96 10.54 -12.22 0.66
C PHE A 96 10.59 -12.97 -0.69
N ALA A 97 10.42 -12.24 -1.81
CA ALA A 97 10.57 -12.81 -3.15
C ALA A 97 12.00 -13.26 -3.45
N GLU A 98 13.01 -12.57 -2.92
CA GLU A 98 14.42 -12.95 -3.03
C GLU A 98 14.77 -14.15 -2.16
N MET A 99 14.35 -14.16 -0.89
CA MET A 99 14.52 -15.32 -0.01
C MET A 99 13.92 -16.58 -0.64
N ARG A 100 12.70 -16.49 -1.16
CA ARG A 100 12.03 -17.63 -1.80
C ARG A 100 12.83 -18.20 -2.98
N LYS A 101 13.47 -17.36 -3.80
CA LYS A 101 14.34 -17.82 -4.89
C LYS A 101 15.58 -18.57 -4.39
N MET A 102 16.16 -18.16 -3.25
CA MET A 102 17.32 -18.83 -2.65
C MET A 102 16.97 -20.23 -2.13
N TYR A 103 15.76 -20.43 -1.60
CA TYR A 103 15.30 -21.73 -1.08
C TYR A 103 14.65 -22.64 -2.14
N GLU A 104 14.09 -22.09 -3.23
CA GLU A 104 13.50 -22.86 -4.33
C GLU A 104 14.49 -23.19 -5.46
N ALA A 105 15.74 -22.71 -5.40
CA ALA A 105 16.78 -23.12 -6.33
C ALA A 105 17.09 -24.62 -6.10
N PRO A 106 16.93 -25.51 -7.10
CA PRO A 106 17.33 -26.90 -6.94
C PRO A 106 18.84 -26.90 -6.70
N THR A 107 19.26 -27.40 -5.55
CA THR A 107 20.66 -27.81 -5.29
C THR A 107 21.02 -28.83 -6.38
N ARG A 108 21.55 -28.35 -7.50
CA ARG A 108 22.23 -29.17 -8.50
C ARG A 108 23.59 -29.52 -7.91
N HIS A 109 23.63 -30.64 -7.21
CA HIS A 109 24.87 -31.38 -6.93
C HIS A 109 25.31 -32.13 -8.19
#